data_AF-A0A925ANX0-F1
#
_entry.id   AF-A0A925ANX0-F1
#
_cell.length_a   1.000
_cell.length_b   1.000
_cell.length_c   1.000
_cell.angle_alpha   90.00
_cell.angle_beta   90.00
_cell.angle_gamma   90.00
#
_symmetry.space_group_name_H-M   'P 1'
#
loop_
_entity.id
_entity.type
_entity.pdbx_description
1 polymer ?
#
loop_
_entity_poly.entity_id
_entity_poly.type
_entity_poly.pdbx_seq_one_letter_code
_entity_poly.pdbx_strand_id
1 'polypeptide(L)' 'MVIPLDQSAGHEQEYLEDCPVCCNPNVIHIEFFEDTVSPRVWADAE' A
#
# COMPACT_ATOMS: atom_id res chain seq x y z
N MET A 1 6.00 11.08 -2.94
CA MET A 1 5.83 10.72 -1.52
C MET A 1 6.58 9.42 -1.25
N VAL A 2 7.04 9.19 -0.01
CA VAL A 2 7.60 7.90 0.42
C VAL A 2 6.79 7.47 1.64
N ILE A 3 6.28 6.24 1.64
CA ILE A 3 5.52 5.67 2.76
C ILE A 3 6.38 4.58 3.40
N PRO A 4 6.79 4.72 4.68
CA PRO A 4 7.47 3.65 5.39
C PRO A 4 6.48 2.53 5.68
N LEU A 5 6.86 1.29 5.35
CA LEU A 5 6.07 0.10 5.63
C LEU A 5 6.55 -0.57 6.92
N ASP A 6 5.61 -0.98 7.77
CA ASP A 6 5.88 -1.71 9.00
C ASP A 6 5.31 -3.13 8.91
N GLN A 7 6.19 -4.13 8.76
CA GLN A 7 5.79 -5.54 8.65
C GLN A 7 5.06 -6.05 9.90
N SER A 8 5.22 -5.41 11.05
CA SER A 8 4.55 -5.81 12.29
C SER A 8 3.06 -5.40 12.32
N ALA A 9 2.63 -4.51 11.43
CA ALA A 9 1.24 -4.03 11.36
C ALA A 9 0.28 -5.03 10.70
N GLY A 10 0.77 -6.19 10.25
CA GLY A 10 -0.03 -7.27 9.66
C GLY A 10 0.42 -7.67 8.27
N HIS A 11 -0.10 -8.80 7.78
CA HIS A 11 0.24 -9.33 6.46
C HIS A 11 -0.44 -8.58 5.31
N GLU A 12 -1.63 -8.03 5.54
CA GLU A 12 -2.36 -7.21 4.56
C GLU A 12 -2.52 -5.81 5.14
N GLN A 13 -2.12 -4.80 4.36
CA GLN A 13 -2.12 -3.39 4.80
C GLN A 13 -2.60 -2.50 3.66
N GLU A 14 -3.31 -1.43 4.03
CA GLU A 14 -3.85 -0.43 3.10
C GLU A 14 -3.35 0.96 3.46
N TYR A 15 -2.95 1.71 2.43
CA TYR A 15 -2.46 3.08 2.56
C TYR A 15 -3.18 4.00 1.59
N LEU A 16 -3.60 5.16 2.05
CA LEU A 16 -4.22 6.18 1.21
C LEU A 16 -3.17 7.17 0.71
N GLU A 17 -3.20 7.43 -0.60
CA GLU A 17 -2.40 8.46 -1.26
C GLU A 17 -3.30 9.52 -1.89
N ASP A 18 -3.07 10.79 -1.52
CA ASP A 18 -3.75 11.91 -2.15
C ASP A 18 -3.29 12.06 -3.60
N CYS A 19 -4.18 11.78 -4.56
CA CYS A 19 -3.88 12.01 -5.96
C CYS A 19 -3.91 13.53 -6.27
N PRO A 20 -2.81 14.13 -6.76
CA PRO A 20 -2.76 15.56 -7.04
C PRO A 20 -3.48 15.96 -8.34
N VAL A 21 -4.02 15.00 -9.10
CA VAL A 21 -4.57 15.21 -10.45
C VAL A 21 -6.07 15.06 -10.48
N CYS A 22 -6.60 13.99 -9.89
CA CYS A 22 -8.02 13.76 -9.72
C CYS A 22 -8.34 13.80 -8.22
N CYS A 23 -9.49 14.36 -7.84
CA CYS A 23 -9.92 14.42 -6.43
C CYS A 23 -10.39 13.06 -5.90
N ASN A 24 -9.70 11.99 -6.28
CA ASN A 24 -9.98 10.63 -5.94
C ASN A 24 -8.68 10.00 -5.40
N PRO A 25 -8.60 9.69 -4.10
CA PRO A 25 -7.39 9.11 -3.52
C PRO A 25 -7.12 7.72 -4.11
N ASN A 26 -5.84 7.36 -4.18
CA ASN A 26 -5.44 5.99 -4.49
C ASN A 26 -5.41 5.18 -3.20
N VAL A 27 -6.00 4.00 -3.22
CA VAL A 27 -5.83 2.97 -2.20
C VAL A 27 -4.70 2.07 -2.62
N ILE A 28 -3.61 2.05 -1.85
CA ILE A 28 -2.46 1.18 -2.08
C ILE A 28 -2.56 -0.02 -1.16
N HIS A 29 -2.61 -1.21 -1.75
CA HIS A 29 -2.66 -2.47 -1.05
C HIS A 29 -1.28 -3.11 -1.00
N ILE A 30 -0.92 -3.61 0.18
CA ILE A 30 0.35 -4.29 0.45
C ILE A 30 0.05 -5.67 1.04
N GLU A 31 0.65 -6.70 0.46
CA GLU A 31 0.58 -8.08 0.95
C GLU A 31 1.99 -8.61 1.24
N PHE A 32 2.26 -8.96 2.49
CA PHE A 32 3.52 -9.55 2.96
C PHE A 32 3.41 -11.07 3.05
N PHE A 33 4.37 -11.79 2.49
CA PHE A 33 4.45 -13.25 2.53
C PHE A 33 5.57 -13.69 3.48
N GLU A 34 5.35 -14.76 4.25
CA GLU A 34 6.33 -15.28 5.20
C GLU A 34 7.64 -15.74 4.53
N ASP A 35 7.55 -16.22 3.30
CA ASP A 35 8.69 -16.80 2.57
C ASP A 35 9.44 -15.81 1.66
N THR A 36 8.97 -14.57 1.52
CA THR A 36 9.57 -13.59 0.58
C THR A 36 9.92 -12.28 1.24
N VAL A 37 11.09 -11.75 0.89
CA VAL A 37 11.56 -10.44 1.38
C VAL A 37 10.76 -9.28 0.77
N SER A 38 10.30 -9.43 -0.46
CA SER A 38 9.55 -8.39 -1.17
C SER A 38 8.04 -8.63 -1.02
N PRO A 39 7.26 -7.62 -0.60
CA PRO A 39 5.80 -7.70 -0.60
C PRO A 39 5.24 -7.55 -2.02
N ARG A 40 3.99 -7.97 -2.19
CA ARG A 40 3.19 -7.61 -3.37
C ARG A 40 2.52 -6.26 -3.11
N VAL A 41 2.51 -5.41 -4.13
CA VAL A 41 1.96 -4.04 -4.07
C VAL A 41 1.10 -3.79 -5.30
N TRP A 42 -0.11 -3.27 -5.11
CA TRP A 42 -0.97 -2.77 -6.17
C TRP A 42 -1.80 -1.58 -5.68
N ALA A 43 -2.48 -0.89 -6.59
CA ALA A 43 -3.31 0.25 -6.24
C ALA A 43 -4.59 0.27 -7.06
N ASP A 44 -5.66 0.73 -6.41
CA ASP A 44 -6.97 0.99 -7.00
C ASP A 44 -7.35 2.45 -6.71
N ALA A 45 -8.15 3.06 -7.59
CA ALA A 45 -8.75 4.37 -7.32
C ALA A 45 -10.08 4.15 -6.57
N GLU A 46 -10.38 4.99 -5.58
CA GLU A 46 -11.60 4.86 -4.75
C GLU A 46 -12.93 5.15 -5.50
#